data_AF-A0A2U1NKY2-F1
#
_entry.id   AF-A0A2U1NKY2-F1
#
_cell.length_a   1.000
_cell.length_b   1.000
_cell.length_c   1.000
_cell.angle_alpha   90.00
_cell.angle_beta   90.00
_cell.angle_gamma   90.00
#
_symmetry.space_group_name_H-M   'P 1'
#
loop_
_entity.id
_entity.type
_entity.pdbx_description
1 polymer ?
#
loop_
_entity_poly.entity_id
_entity_poly.type
_entity_poly.pdbx_seq_one_letter_code
_entity_poly.pdbx_strand_id
1 'polypeptide(L)'
;MNKTDQLAQSLNLTYAEFPDHFVWIKDKKFWKHRQSGDSIGRIVAAHPSEGERYYLRILLSKIRCPKSFNHLKLCNGTRVNTFQEAALLHGYLLDNNSQQLCLEEASVFHMPYELRRLFATLLVYSCPNNPRDLWLAYENHMLEDLLRSNQMTHREAKKNALQQINGFLQSMGRNINEFNLVAQDFSYADLEDQTKEIRAEKCIIVFESLQNENFPGG
;
A
#
# COMPACT_ATOMS: atom_id res chain seq x y z
N MET A 1 -8.54 11.14 29.63
CA MET A 1 -8.15 10.58 30.93
C MET A 1 -6.67 10.74 31.21
N ASN A 2 -5.78 10.13 30.42
CA ASN A 2 -4.31 10.28 30.56
C ASN A 2 -3.82 11.75 30.55
N LYS A 3 -4.60 12.68 29.99
CA LYS A 3 -4.31 14.13 30.03
C LYS A 3 -4.56 14.77 31.41
N THR A 4 -5.50 14.27 32.20
CA THR A 4 -6.09 14.98 33.34
C THR A 4 -6.04 14.23 34.66
N ASP A 5 -6.02 12.89 34.63
CA ASP A 5 -6.05 12.06 35.82
C ASP A 5 -4.64 11.58 36.21
N GLN A 6 -4.24 11.86 37.44
CA GLN A 6 -2.90 11.55 37.96
C GLN A 6 -2.65 10.05 38.11
N LEU A 7 -3.68 9.27 38.47
CA LEU A 7 -3.57 7.83 38.60
C LEU A 7 -3.41 7.19 37.21
N ALA A 8 -4.19 7.64 36.23
CA ALA A 8 -4.03 7.18 34.85
C ALA A 8 -2.63 7.51 34.29
N GLN A 9 -2.07 8.66 34.67
CA GLN A 9 -0.70 9.04 34.29
C GLN A 9 0.35 8.17 34.97
N SER A 10 0.21 7.89 36.27
CA SER A 10 1.18 7.08 37.03
C SER A 10 1.17 5.61 36.61
N LEU A 11 0.00 5.05 36.28
CA LEU A 11 -0.13 3.67 35.81
C LEU A 11 0.48 3.44 34.42
N ASN A 12 0.68 4.51 33.63
CA ASN A 12 1.35 4.47 32.33
C ASN A 12 0.80 3.38 31.37
N LEU A 13 -0.53 3.24 31.33
CA LEU A 13 -1.20 2.15 30.61
C LEU A 13 -1.24 2.38 29.10
N THR A 14 -1.19 1.30 28.34
CA THR A 14 -1.67 1.28 26.94
C THR A 14 -3.18 1.40 26.88
N TYR A 15 -3.74 1.59 25.67
CA TYR A 15 -5.19 1.63 25.52
C TYR A 15 -5.86 0.28 25.85
N ALA A 16 -5.19 -0.84 25.55
CA ALA A 16 -5.72 -2.18 25.79
C ALA A 16 -5.78 -2.54 27.29
N GLU A 17 -4.81 -2.07 28.08
CA GLU A 17 -4.75 -2.30 29.54
C GLU A 17 -5.71 -1.36 30.30
N PHE A 18 -6.22 -0.30 29.66
CA PHE A 18 -7.03 0.73 30.32
C PHE A 18 -8.31 0.19 31.00
N PRO A 19 -9.09 -0.71 30.39
CA PRO A 19 -10.30 -1.27 30.99
C PRO A 19 -10.05 -2.14 32.23
N ASP A 20 -8.82 -2.61 32.42
CA ASP A 20 -8.43 -3.45 33.54
C ASP A 20 -8.39 -2.61 34.83
N HIS A 21 -8.10 -1.31 34.71
CA HIS A 21 -8.00 -0.36 35.83
C HIS A 21 -9.16 0.64 35.90
N PHE A 22 -9.86 0.89 34.80
CA PHE A 22 -10.92 1.89 34.74
C PHE A 22 -12.20 1.33 34.12
N VAL A 23 -13.34 1.88 34.54
CA VAL A 23 -14.67 1.55 34.01
C VAL A 23 -15.35 2.80 33.47
N TRP A 24 -15.98 2.68 32.30
CA TRP A 24 -16.74 3.78 31.70
C TRP A 24 -18.13 3.88 32.34
N ILE A 25 -18.42 5.02 32.95
CA ILE A 25 -19.73 5.33 33.51
C ILE A 25 -20.55 6.06 32.44
N LYS A 26 -21.42 5.32 31.74
CA LYS A 26 -22.17 5.80 30.56
C LYS A 26 -22.99 7.06 30.85
N ASP A 27 -23.71 7.08 31.96
CA ASP A 27 -24.64 8.17 32.30
C ASP A 27 -23.92 9.49 32.57
N LYS A 28 -22.75 9.40 33.21
CA LYS A 28 -21.93 10.56 33.57
C LYS A 28 -20.84 10.85 32.54
N LYS A 29 -20.71 10.01 31.50
CA LYS A 29 -19.73 10.09 30.40
C LYS A 29 -18.28 10.29 30.88
N PHE A 30 -17.84 9.53 31.89
CA PHE A 30 -16.45 9.57 32.33
C PHE A 30 -15.92 8.20 32.75
N TRP A 31 -14.60 8.08 32.80
CA TRP A 31 -13.90 6.90 33.29
C TRP A 31 -13.65 7.02 34.79
N LYS A 32 -14.06 6.04 35.58
CA LYS A 32 -13.78 5.95 37.02
C LYS A 32 -12.77 4.83 37.27
N HIS A 33 -11.90 4.99 38.27
CA HIS A 33 -11.09 3.89 38.77
C HIS A 33 -11.98 2.72 39.18
N ARG A 34 -11.61 1.53 38.74
CA ARG A 34 -12.31 0.29 39.01
C ARG A 34 -12.10 -0.12 40.47
N GLN A 35 -13.17 -0.56 41.13
CA GLN A 35 -13.12 -0.99 42.54
C GLN A 35 -13.21 -2.52 42.68
N SER A 36 -13.79 -3.21 41.70
CA SER A 36 -13.94 -4.68 41.71
C SER A 36 -14.15 -5.26 40.30
N GLY A 37 -13.93 -6.58 40.20
CA GLY A 37 -14.12 -7.39 38.99
C GLY A 37 -13.00 -7.24 37.96
N ASP A 38 -12.79 -8.27 37.15
CA ASP A 38 -11.80 -8.22 36.07
C ASP A 38 -12.45 -7.82 34.74
N SER A 39 -11.64 -7.21 33.88
CA SER A 39 -12.00 -6.88 32.51
C SER A 39 -10.80 -7.18 31.63
N ILE A 40 -11.04 -7.47 30.36
CA ILE A 40 -9.98 -7.59 29.36
C ILE A 40 -10.31 -6.60 28.25
N GLY A 41 -9.50 -5.55 28.13
CA GLY A 41 -9.61 -4.65 27.01
C GLY A 41 -9.26 -5.34 25.70
N ARG A 42 -10.13 -5.23 24.69
CA ARG A 42 -9.87 -5.76 23.35
C ARG A 42 -9.81 -4.62 22.33
N ILE A 43 -8.73 -4.59 21.58
CA ILE A 43 -8.61 -3.76 20.39
C ILE A 43 -9.04 -4.62 19.20
N VAL A 44 -10.06 -4.19 18.47
CA VAL A 44 -10.53 -4.89 17.27
C VAL A 44 -9.39 -4.93 16.25
N ALA A 45 -9.06 -6.13 15.77
CA ALA A 45 -8.08 -6.32 14.73
C ALA A 45 -8.50 -5.59 13.45
N ALA A 46 -7.51 -5.10 12.71
CA ALA A 46 -7.70 -4.47 11.41
C ALA A 46 -6.68 -5.07 10.44
N HIS A 47 -7.03 -5.16 9.17
CA HIS A 47 -6.10 -5.61 8.13
C HIS A 47 -5.24 -4.43 7.64
N PRO A 48 -3.96 -4.63 7.24
CA PRO A 48 -3.12 -3.55 6.68
C PRO A 48 -3.78 -2.75 5.55
N SER A 49 -4.62 -3.39 4.73
CA SER A 49 -5.38 -2.72 3.67
C SER A 49 -6.44 -1.74 4.16
N GLU A 50 -6.82 -1.78 5.45
CA GLU A 50 -7.68 -0.75 6.07
C GLU A 50 -6.92 0.54 6.40
N GLY A 51 -5.64 0.64 6.03
CA GLY A 51 -4.85 1.87 6.05
C GLY A 51 -4.72 2.48 7.45
N GLU A 52 -5.04 3.77 7.58
CA GLU A 52 -4.89 4.54 8.83
C GLU A 52 -5.57 3.90 10.04
N ARG A 53 -6.65 3.12 9.83
CA ARG A 53 -7.30 2.38 10.90
C ARG A 53 -6.39 1.31 11.48
N TYR A 54 -5.68 0.54 10.63
CA TYR A 54 -4.75 -0.50 11.07
C TYR A 54 -3.59 0.10 11.88
N TYR A 55 -2.96 1.15 11.35
CA TYR A 55 -1.84 1.81 12.01
C TYR A 55 -2.24 2.44 13.35
N LEU A 56 -3.43 3.05 13.42
CA LEU A 56 -3.97 3.54 14.69
C LEU A 56 -4.13 2.42 15.73
N ARG A 57 -4.59 1.22 15.32
CA ARG A 57 -4.77 0.08 16.23
C ARG A 57 -3.44 -0.43 16.76
N ILE A 58 -2.41 -0.48 15.92
CA ILE A 58 -1.04 -0.78 16.35
C ILE A 58 -0.57 0.23 17.39
N LEU A 59 -0.66 1.52 17.08
CA LEU A 59 -0.19 2.59 17.98
C LEU A 59 -0.92 2.56 19.33
N LEU A 60 -2.24 2.36 19.35
CA LEU A 60 -3.02 2.24 20.58
C LEU A 60 -2.61 1.02 21.43
N SER A 61 -2.14 -0.05 20.79
CA SER A 61 -1.68 -1.26 21.48
C SER A 61 -0.27 -1.15 22.05
N LYS A 62 0.59 -0.29 21.49
CA LYS A 62 2.03 -0.20 21.84
C LYS A 62 2.38 1.06 22.62
N ILE A 63 1.78 2.20 22.28
CA ILE A 63 2.09 3.49 22.92
C ILE A 63 1.43 3.54 24.29
N ARG A 64 2.25 3.82 25.31
CA ARG A 64 1.82 4.01 26.69
C ARG A 64 1.40 5.45 26.98
N CYS A 65 0.41 5.58 27.84
CA CYS A 65 -0.17 6.83 28.30
C CYS A 65 -0.49 7.83 27.15
N PRO A 66 -1.16 7.41 26.05
CA PRO A 66 -1.49 8.34 24.99
C PRO A 66 -2.46 9.41 25.50
N LYS A 67 -2.12 10.69 25.33
CA LYS A 67 -2.91 11.83 25.84
C LYS A 67 -3.94 12.34 24.83
N SER A 68 -3.74 12.05 23.55
CA SER A 68 -4.63 12.39 22.44
C SER A 68 -4.22 11.63 21.17
N PHE A 69 -5.04 11.67 20.12
CA PHE A 69 -4.64 11.16 18.79
C PHE A 69 -3.39 11.88 18.25
N ASN A 70 -3.22 13.17 18.58
CA ASN A 70 -2.01 13.90 18.18
C ASN A 70 -0.76 13.41 18.92
N HIS A 71 -0.92 12.92 20.15
CA HIS A 71 0.20 12.31 20.89
C HIS A 71 0.65 11.01 20.25
N LEU A 72 -0.27 10.22 19.68
CA LEU A 72 0.07 8.99 18.95
C LEU A 72 0.90 9.25 17.69
N LYS A 73 0.83 10.47 17.14
CA LYS A 73 1.62 10.92 15.98
C LYS A 73 2.89 11.66 16.37
N LEU A 74 3.30 11.60 17.63
CA LEU A 74 4.55 12.20 18.09
C LEU A 74 5.66 11.15 18.08
N CYS A 75 6.72 11.42 17.32
CA CYS A 75 7.90 10.56 17.21
C CYS A 75 9.15 11.41 17.50
N ASN A 76 9.90 11.08 18.56
CA ASN A 76 11.12 11.81 18.96
C ASN A 76 10.96 13.34 19.05
N GLY A 77 9.80 13.81 19.52
CA GLY A 77 9.49 15.25 19.65
C GLY A 77 8.94 15.92 18.38
N THR A 78 8.99 15.25 17.23
CA THR A 78 8.43 15.73 15.96
C THR A 78 7.07 15.10 15.71
N ARG A 79 6.11 15.92 15.29
CA ARG A 79 4.75 15.46 14.96
C ARG A 79 4.67 15.12 13.48
N VAL A 80 4.17 13.93 13.19
CA VAL A 80 3.95 13.45 11.82
C VAL A 80 2.48 13.56 11.39
N ASN A 81 2.25 13.42 10.09
CA ASN A 81 0.95 13.66 9.49
C ASN A 81 0.01 12.45 9.61
N THR A 82 0.53 11.23 9.43
CA THR A 82 -0.27 9.99 9.40
C THR A 82 0.08 9.05 10.56
N PHE A 83 -0.82 8.12 10.88
CA PHE A 83 -0.55 7.05 11.83
C PHE A 83 0.40 6.02 11.24
N GLN A 84 0.36 5.78 9.91
CA GLN A 84 1.34 4.94 9.22
C GLN A 84 2.77 5.40 9.47
N GLU A 85 3.05 6.67 9.22
CA GLU A 85 4.39 7.26 9.38
C GLU A 85 4.85 7.15 10.83
N ALA A 86 3.95 7.39 11.80
CA ALA A 86 4.26 7.23 13.20
C ALA A 86 4.61 5.76 13.54
N ALA A 87 3.79 4.80 13.11
CA ALA A 87 4.03 3.39 13.36
C ALA A 87 5.35 2.90 12.74
N LEU A 88 5.69 3.42 11.55
CA LEU A 88 6.96 3.14 10.87
C LEU A 88 8.14 3.69 11.67
N LEU A 89 8.12 4.97 12.07
CA LEU A 89 9.20 5.60 12.83
C LEU A 89 9.40 5.00 14.22
N HIS A 90 8.34 4.51 14.85
CA HIS A 90 8.42 3.75 16.09
C HIS A 90 8.93 2.31 15.91
N GLY A 91 9.07 1.83 14.66
CA GLY A 91 9.50 0.46 14.37
C GLY A 91 8.45 -0.60 14.72
N TYR A 92 7.16 -0.25 14.70
CA TYR A 92 6.07 -1.18 15.02
C TYR A 92 5.52 -1.93 13.81
N LEU A 93 5.97 -1.59 12.60
CA LEU A 93 5.63 -2.31 11.39
C LEU A 93 6.63 -3.44 11.15
N LEU A 94 6.15 -4.57 10.63
CA LEU A 94 7.03 -5.66 10.18
C LEU A 94 7.89 -5.14 9.02
N ASP A 95 9.17 -5.47 9.01
CA ASP A 95 10.09 -4.98 7.98
C ASP A 95 9.72 -5.51 6.59
N ASN A 96 10.07 -4.75 5.54
CA ASN A 96 9.83 -5.13 4.13
C ASN A 96 10.79 -6.23 3.64
N ASN A 97 11.57 -6.81 4.55
CA ASN A 97 12.60 -7.80 4.23
C ASN A 97 12.03 -8.98 3.41
N SER A 98 10.83 -9.46 3.74
CA SER A 98 10.23 -10.58 3.00
C SER A 98 9.90 -10.24 1.53
N GLN A 99 9.44 -9.01 1.28
CA GLN A 99 9.11 -8.54 -0.07
C GLN A 99 10.39 -8.24 -0.86
N GLN A 100 11.43 -7.72 -0.21
CA GLN A 100 12.74 -7.52 -0.81
C GLN A 100 13.37 -8.86 -1.21
N LEU A 101 13.48 -9.81 -0.28
CA LEU A 101 14.01 -11.15 -0.58
C LEU A 101 13.24 -11.84 -1.71
N CYS A 102 11.91 -11.73 -1.71
CA CYS A 102 11.08 -12.30 -2.78
C CYS A 102 11.39 -11.69 -4.15
N LEU A 103 11.55 -10.36 -4.24
CA LEU A 103 11.89 -9.70 -5.50
C LEU A 103 13.34 -9.94 -5.91
N GLU A 104 14.25 -10.02 -4.96
CA GLU A 104 15.65 -10.41 -5.18
C GLU A 104 15.73 -11.77 -5.87
N GLU A 105 15.11 -12.79 -5.28
CA GLU A 105 15.08 -14.15 -5.83
C GLU A 105 14.39 -14.18 -7.21
N ALA A 106 13.27 -13.48 -7.37
CA ALA A 106 12.55 -13.41 -8.63
C ALA A 106 13.34 -12.70 -9.75
N SER A 107 14.16 -11.71 -9.39
CA SER A 107 14.93 -10.92 -10.37
C SER A 107 15.96 -11.74 -11.13
N VAL A 108 16.50 -12.81 -10.51
CA VAL A 108 17.52 -13.70 -11.10
C VAL A 108 16.99 -14.47 -12.30
N PHE A 109 15.67 -14.66 -12.42
CA PHE A 109 15.08 -15.42 -13.52
C PHE A 109 15.02 -14.63 -14.84
N HIS A 110 15.41 -13.35 -14.87
CA HIS A 110 15.39 -12.52 -16.07
C HIS A 110 14.04 -12.52 -16.81
N MET A 111 12.94 -12.48 -16.06
CA MET A 111 11.56 -12.37 -16.56
C MET A 111 10.92 -11.05 -16.12
N PRO A 112 11.28 -9.89 -16.71
CA PRO A 112 10.83 -8.58 -16.21
C PRO A 112 9.31 -8.40 -16.21
N TYR A 113 8.60 -8.95 -17.21
CA TYR A 113 7.13 -8.92 -17.26
C TYR A 113 6.50 -9.60 -16.05
N GLU A 114 7.01 -10.77 -15.68
CA GLU A 114 6.55 -11.53 -14.52
C GLU A 114 6.97 -10.86 -13.21
N LEU A 115 8.15 -10.26 -13.17
CA LEU A 115 8.60 -9.47 -12.03
C LEU A 115 7.69 -8.25 -11.78
N ARG A 116 7.26 -7.55 -12.84
CA ARG A 116 6.27 -6.46 -12.75
C ARG A 116 4.91 -6.96 -12.22
N ARG A 117 4.47 -8.15 -12.62
CA ARG A 117 3.24 -8.78 -12.12
C ARG A 117 3.36 -9.14 -10.64
N LEU A 118 4.45 -9.79 -10.24
CA LEU A 118 4.74 -10.13 -8.86
C LEU A 118 4.78 -8.88 -7.97
N PHE A 119 5.44 -7.82 -8.43
CA PHE A 119 5.47 -6.55 -7.72
C PHE A 119 4.06 -6.01 -7.46
N ALA A 120 3.20 -5.98 -8.48
CA ALA A 120 1.80 -5.57 -8.31
C ALA A 120 1.07 -6.45 -7.27
N THR A 121 1.29 -7.77 -7.27
CA THR A 121 0.72 -8.69 -6.28
C THR A 121 1.20 -8.37 -4.86
N LEU A 122 2.50 -8.10 -4.68
CA LEU A 122 3.07 -7.74 -3.38
C LEU A 122 2.48 -6.42 -2.85
N LEU A 123 2.28 -5.43 -3.73
CA LEU A 123 1.63 -4.17 -3.34
C LEU A 123 0.23 -4.38 -2.73
N VAL A 124 -0.57 -5.25 -3.35
CA VAL A 124 -1.95 -5.48 -2.92
C VAL A 124 -2.03 -6.35 -1.67
N TYR A 125 -1.33 -7.48 -1.65
CA TYR A 125 -1.56 -8.51 -0.64
C TYR A 125 -0.52 -8.52 0.49
N SER A 126 0.66 -7.96 0.27
CA SER A 126 1.71 -7.86 1.30
C SER A 126 1.83 -6.48 1.91
N CYS A 127 1.17 -5.46 1.33
CA CYS A 127 1.12 -4.08 1.82
C CYS A 127 2.48 -3.56 2.33
N PRO A 128 3.52 -3.47 1.48
CA PRO A 128 4.84 -3.06 1.92
C PRO A 128 4.81 -1.65 2.52
N ASN A 129 5.61 -1.43 3.56
CA ASN A 129 5.66 -0.15 4.29
C ASN A 129 6.14 1.00 3.39
N ASN A 130 7.07 0.71 2.47
CA ASN A 130 7.69 1.68 1.55
C ASN A 130 7.64 1.15 0.11
N PRO A 131 6.47 1.19 -0.56
CA PRO A 131 6.30 0.73 -1.94
C PRO A 131 7.26 1.39 -2.92
N ARG A 132 7.52 2.69 -2.71
CA ARG A 132 8.39 3.50 -3.56
C ARG A 132 9.85 3.05 -3.51
N ASP A 133 10.39 2.83 -2.32
CA ASP A 133 11.78 2.37 -2.16
C ASP A 133 11.95 0.97 -2.75
N LEU A 134 10.93 0.11 -2.61
CA LEU A 134 10.91 -1.21 -3.22
C LEU A 134 10.88 -1.11 -4.76
N TRP A 135 10.08 -0.21 -5.33
CA TRP A 135 10.11 0.07 -6.77
C TRP A 135 11.50 0.53 -7.22
N LEU A 136 12.10 1.52 -6.54
CA LEU A 136 13.39 2.08 -6.92
C LEU A 136 14.52 1.04 -6.87
N ALA A 137 14.49 0.13 -5.89
CA ALA A 137 15.49 -0.93 -5.76
C ALA A 137 15.46 -1.92 -6.94
N TYR A 138 14.26 -2.25 -7.45
CA TYR A 138 14.08 -3.26 -8.50
C TYR A 138 13.73 -2.69 -9.87
N GLU A 139 13.68 -1.36 -10.03
CA GLU A 139 13.30 -0.67 -11.26
C GLU A 139 14.10 -1.19 -12.45
N ASN A 140 15.43 -1.24 -12.36
CA ASN A 140 16.29 -1.67 -13.46
C ASN A 140 15.96 -3.09 -13.95
N HIS A 141 15.71 -4.02 -13.02
CA HIS A 141 15.30 -5.39 -13.34
C HIS A 141 13.93 -5.43 -14.02
N MET A 142 13.02 -4.55 -13.60
CA MET A 142 11.70 -4.40 -14.20
C MET A 142 11.72 -3.67 -15.55
N LEU A 143 12.80 -3.01 -15.94
CA LEU A 143 12.92 -2.31 -17.23
C LEU A 143 13.75 -3.08 -18.26
N GLU A 144 14.39 -4.19 -17.87
CA GLU A 144 15.39 -4.89 -18.67
C GLU A 144 14.90 -5.25 -20.08
N ASP A 145 13.70 -5.83 -20.21
CA ASP A 145 13.10 -6.22 -21.50
C ASP A 145 12.71 -5.03 -22.37
N LEU A 146 12.25 -3.94 -21.76
CA LEU A 146 11.83 -2.71 -22.44
C LEU A 146 13.02 -1.92 -22.98
N LEU A 147 14.16 -1.97 -22.28
CA LEU A 147 15.39 -1.29 -22.69
C LEU A 147 16.21 -2.10 -23.70
N ARG A 148 16.11 -3.43 -23.67
CA ARG A 148 16.88 -4.33 -24.55
C ARG A 148 16.63 -4.09 -26.04
N SER A 149 15.45 -3.61 -26.42
CA SER A 149 15.12 -3.35 -27.83
C SER A 149 15.78 -2.09 -28.41
N ASN A 150 16.48 -1.26 -27.60
CA ASN A 150 17.04 0.05 -27.97
C ASN A 150 16.03 1.03 -28.60
N GLN A 151 14.74 0.74 -28.53
CA GLN A 151 13.67 1.56 -29.12
C GLN A 151 13.08 2.58 -28.15
N MET A 152 13.40 2.46 -26.86
CA MET A 152 12.78 3.24 -25.80
C MET A 152 13.84 3.94 -24.95
N THR A 153 13.60 5.21 -24.65
CA THR A 153 14.35 5.92 -23.61
C THR A 153 14.00 5.34 -22.24
N HIS A 154 14.87 5.54 -21.25
CA HIS A 154 14.61 5.13 -19.87
C HIS A 154 13.28 5.67 -19.33
N ARG A 155 12.93 6.90 -19.70
CA ARG A 155 11.66 7.53 -19.31
C ARG A 155 10.45 6.80 -19.90
N GLU A 156 10.52 6.40 -21.16
CA GLU A 156 9.44 5.68 -21.84
C GLU A 156 9.32 4.25 -21.32
N ALA A 157 10.43 3.55 -21.11
CA ALA A 157 10.45 2.23 -20.49
C ALA A 157 9.82 2.27 -19.09
N LYS A 158 10.20 3.24 -18.27
CA LYS A 158 9.60 3.48 -16.95
C LYS A 158 8.09 3.70 -17.05
N LYS A 159 7.64 4.59 -17.95
CA LYS A 159 6.20 4.83 -18.18
C LYS A 159 5.48 3.54 -18.54
N ASN A 160 6.02 2.76 -19.46
CA ASN A 160 5.40 1.52 -19.93
C ASN A 160 5.35 0.44 -18.83
N ALA A 161 6.41 0.28 -18.05
CA ALA A 161 6.41 -0.64 -16.91
C ALA A 161 5.36 -0.26 -15.87
N LEU A 162 5.23 1.03 -15.54
CA LEU A 162 4.20 1.52 -14.63
C LEU A 162 2.79 1.33 -15.19
N GLN A 163 2.58 1.48 -16.50
CA GLN A 163 1.30 1.15 -17.15
C GLN A 163 0.98 -0.34 -17.02
N GLN A 164 1.95 -1.23 -17.23
CA GLN A 164 1.76 -2.67 -17.05
C GLN A 164 1.40 -3.02 -15.60
N ILE A 165 2.12 -2.43 -14.64
CA ILE A 165 1.83 -2.59 -13.21
C ILE A 165 0.43 -2.09 -12.89
N ASN A 166 0.04 -0.91 -13.39
CA ASN A 166 -1.30 -0.37 -13.19
C ASN A 166 -2.38 -1.31 -13.76
N GLY A 167 -2.15 -1.91 -14.94
CA GLY A 167 -3.07 -2.90 -15.50
C GLY A 167 -3.24 -4.14 -14.60
N PHE A 168 -2.15 -4.64 -14.00
CA PHE A 168 -2.25 -5.72 -13.01
C PHE A 168 -2.99 -5.27 -11.74
N LEU A 169 -2.70 -4.08 -11.22
CA LEU A 169 -3.40 -3.52 -10.06
C LEU A 169 -4.90 -3.37 -10.30
N GLN A 170 -5.29 -2.87 -11.48
CA GLN A 170 -6.70 -2.73 -11.88
C GLN A 170 -7.41 -4.09 -11.91
N SER A 171 -6.74 -5.15 -12.38
CA SER A 171 -7.29 -6.52 -12.32
C SER A 171 -7.55 -7.03 -10.89
N MET A 172 -6.86 -6.45 -9.90
CA MET A 172 -7.05 -6.71 -8.47
C MET A 172 -7.93 -5.64 -7.79
N GLY A 173 -8.58 -4.75 -8.56
CA GLY A 173 -9.46 -3.71 -8.06
C GLY A 173 -8.75 -2.52 -7.38
N ARG A 174 -7.47 -2.29 -7.70
CA ARG A 174 -6.62 -1.22 -7.12
C ARG A 174 -6.07 -0.30 -8.20
N ASN A 175 -5.64 0.89 -7.81
CA ASN A 175 -5.02 1.86 -8.69
C ASN A 175 -3.57 2.17 -8.26
N ILE A 176 -2.67 2.35 -9.22
CA ILE A 176 -1.27 2.66 -8.95
C ILE A 176 -1.07 3.96 -8.14
N ASN A 177 -1.99 4.92 -8.27
CA ASN A 177 -1.99 6.17 -7.51
C ASN A 177 -2.06 5.98 -6.00
N GLU A 178 -2.55 4.82 -5.54
CA GLU A 178 -2.65 4.51 -4.12
C GLU A 178 -1.29 4.21 -3.47
N PHE A 179 -0.27 3.91 -4.27
CA PHE A 179 1.02 3.40 -3.78
C PHE A 179 2.18 4.40 -3.88
N ASN A 180 1.95 5.59 -4.45
CA ASN A 180 2.94 6.68 -4.54
C ASN A 180 4.32 6.22 -5.07
N LEU A 181 4.35 5.35 -6.09
CA LEU A 181 5.58 4.72 -6.60
C LEU A 181 6.54 5.70 -7.30
N VAL A 182 6.00 6.73 -7.91
CA VAL A 182 6.72 7.72 -8.72
C VAL A 182 6.69 9.09 -8.05
N ALA A 183 7.72 9.88 -8.33
CA ALA A 183 7.81 11.26 -7.91
C ALA A 183 6.70 12.13 -8.55
N GLN A 184 6.43 13.26 -7.90
CA GLN A 184 5.29 14.13 -8.18
C GLN A 184 5.35 14.85 -9.54
N ASP A 185 6.51 14.80 -10.20
CA ASP A 185 6.78 15.29 -11.56
C ASP A 185 6.36 14.29 -12.66
N PHE A 186 6.01 13.06 -12.29
CA PHE A 186 5.51 12.05 -13.22
C PHE A 186 3.98 12.01 -13.19
N SER A 187 3.35 12.43 -14.28
CA SER A 187 1.89 12.45 -14.38
C SER A 187 1.34 11.03 -14.54
N TYR A 188 0.59 10.58 -13.53
CA TYR A 188 -0.18 9.33 -13.59
C TYR A 188 -1.44 9.45 -14.48
N ALA A 189 -1.82 10.67 -14.88
CA ALA A 189 -2.99 10.90 -15.74
C ALA A 189 -2.87 10.21 -17.11
N ASP A 190 -1.66 9.85 -17.52
CA ASP A 190 -1.40 9.12 -18.78
C ASP A 190 -1.39 7.58 -18.61
N LEU A 191 -1.68 7.04 -17.42
CA LEU A 191 -1.73 5.60 -17.16
C LEU A 191 -3.14 5.02 -17.26
N GLU A 192 -4.14 5.87 -17.51
CA GLU A 192 -5.47 5.46 -17.95
C GLU A 192 -5.47 5.27 -19.48
N ASP A 193 -5.97 4.10 -19.92
CA ASP A 193 -6.20 3.66 -21.32
C ASP A 193 -4.97 3.05 -22.03
N GLN A 194 -4.91 1.78 -22.47
CA GLN A 194 -5.93 0.78 -22.84
C GLN A 194 -5.54 -0.61 -22.31
N THR A 195 -6.50 -1.40 -21.84
CA THR A 195 -6.31 -2.83 -21.56
C THR A 195 -5.74 -3.53 -22.79
N LYS A 196 -4.87 -4.53 -22.60
CA LYS A 196 -4.27 -5.31 -23.71
C LYS A 196 -5.32 -5.85 -24.69
N GLU A 197 -6.53 -6.17 -24.22
CA GLU A 197 -7.67 -6.59 -25.05
C GLU A 197 -8.10 -5.51 -26.07
N ILE A 198 -8.27 -4.26 -25.66
CA ILE A 198 -8.67 -3.15 -26.55
C ILE A 198 -7.56 -2.86 -27.58
N ARG A 199 -6.30 -3.00 -27.18
CA ARG A 199 -5.15 -2.82 -28.09
C ARG A 199 -5.05 -3.96 -29.10
N ALA A 200 -5.40 -5.19 -28.71
CA ALA A 200 -5.43 -6.34 -29.59
C ALA A 200 -6.55 -6.25 -30.65
N GLU A 201 -7.74 -5.77 -30.26
CA GLU A 201 -8.86 -5.55 -31.19
C GLU A 201 -8.53 -4.50 -32.27
N LYS A 202 -7.83 -3.42 -31.89
CA LYS A 202 -7.39 -2.37 -32.83
C LYS A 202 -6.28 -2.80 -33.79
N CYS A 203 -5.58 -3.91 -33.53
CA CYS A 203 -4.52 -4.43 -34.39
C CYS A 203 -4.99 -5.54 -35.36
N ILE A 204 -6.30 -5.86 -35.38
CA ILE A 204 -6.85 -6.81 -36.35
C ILE A 204 -6.92 -6.13 -37.72
N ILE A 205 -6.05 -6.52 -38.64
CA ILE A 205 -6.13 -6.14 -40.05
C ILE A 205 -7.22 -6.99 -40.70
N VAL A 206 -8.38 -6.40 -40.97
CA VAL A 206 -9.43 -7.04 -41.77
C VAL A 206 -8.99 -7.00 -43.23
N PHE A 207 -8.54 -8.13 -43.76
CA PHE A 207 -8.36 -8.28 -45.20
C PHE A 207 -9.73 -8.42 -45.85
N GLU A 208 -10.18 -7.34 -46.50
CA GLU A 208 -11.36 -7.38 -47.37
C GLU A 208 -10.99 -8.18 -48.62
N SER A 209 -11.44 -9.44 -48.66
CA SER A 209 -11.21 -10.33 -49.80
C SER A 209 -11.96 -9.79 -51.02
N LEU A 210 -11.21 -9.38 -52.04
CA LEU A 210 -11.70 -9.14 -53.39
C LEU A 210 -12.43 -10.38 -53.90
N GLN A 211 -13.77 -10.32 -53.95
CA GLN A 211 -14.57 -11.17 -54.82
C GLN A 211 -15.55 -10.28 -55.58
N ASN A 212 -15.26 -10.10 -56.86
CA ASN A 212 -16.25 -10.31 -57.91
C ASN A 212 -15.51 -10.46 -59.24
N GLU A 213 -15.23 -11.72 -59.58
CA GLU A 213 -15.04 -12.13 -60.97
C GLU A 213 -16.31 -11.79 -61.76
N ASN A 214 -16.19 -10.99 -62.81
CA ASN A 214 -17.18 -10.95 -63.88
C ASN A 214 -16.57 -11.61 -65.12
N PHE A 215 -17.13 -12.76 -65.47
CA PHE A 215 -16.82 -13.58 -66.65
C PHE A 215 -17.04 -12.81 -67.97
N PRO A 216 -16.31 -13.15 -69.05
CA PRO A 216 -16.52 -12.57 -70.38
C PRO A 216 -17.69 -13.26 -71.10
N GLY A 217 -18.55 -12.47 -71.73
CA GLY A 217 -19.51 -12.91 -72.74
C GLY A 217 -19.21 -12.22 -74.07
N GLY A 218 -19.02 -12.99 -75.14
CA GLY A 218 -18.79 -12.53 -76.51
C GLY A 218 -17.83 -13.40 -77.28
#